data_AF-A0A1Z3MXT7-F1
#
_entry.id   AF-A0A1Z3MXT7-F1
#
_cell.length_a   1.000
_cell.length_b   1.000
_cell.length_c   1.000
_cell.angle_alpha   90.00
_cell.angle_beta   90.00
_cell.angle_gamma   90.00
#
_symmetry.space_group_name_H-M   'P 1'
#
loop_
_entity.id
_entity.type
_entity.pdbx_description
1 polymer ?
#
loop_
_entity_poly.entity_id
_entity_poly.type
_entity_poly.pdbx_seq_one_letter_code
_entity_poly.pdbx_strand_id
1 'polypeptide(L)'
;MGFPSPAMDYQEQRMTIDVICGVDNNCRVIETSCGWAVINVSLKPEGGDTLLVSMDGRNQFVKLMGQALITEEGEAIEGEALNDVTVHGVLTHTLNQVKDDKSPVM
;
A
#
# COMPACT_ATOMS: atom_id res chain seq x y z
N MET A 1 -46.03 25.85 -0.23
CA MET A 1 -44.62 25.71 -0.67
C MET A 1 -43.82 25.33 0.55
N GLY A 2 -43.40 24.06 0.63
CA GLY A 2 -42.67 23.53 1.79
C GLY A 2 -41.19 23.88 1.67
N PHE A 3 -40.63 24.47 2.73
CA PHE A 3 -39.19 24.68 2.84
C PHE A 3 -38.48 23.32 2.76
N PRO A 4 -37.55 23.11 1.81
CA PRO A 4 -36.69 21.94 1.87
C PRO A 4 -35.86 22.04 3.17
N SER A 5 -35.99 21.05 4.04
CA SER A 5 -35.31 21.04 5.33
C SER A 5 -33.79 21.14 5.13
N PRO A 6 -33.08 22.06 5.81
CA PRO A 6 -31.63 22.30 5.65
C PRO A 6 -30.73 21.13 6.06
N ALA A 7 -31.29 20.05 6.61
CA ALA A 7 -30.56 18.86 7.05
C ALA A 7 -30.11 17.92 5.91
N MET A 8 -30.44 18.22 4.64
CA MET A 8 -29.93 17.47 3.47
C MET A 8 -28.47 17.78 3.12
N ASP A 9 -27.90 18.86 3.68
CA ASP A 9 -26.51 19.27 3.42
C ASP A 9 -25.49 18.37 4.13
N TYR A 10 -25.91 17.66 5.19
CA TYR A 10 -25.04 16.72 5.90
C TYR A 10 -25.24 15.30 5.37
N GLN A 11 -24.80 15.06 4.14
CA GLN A 11 -24.49 13.70 3.67
C GLN A 11 -23.08 13.35 4.13
N GLU A 12 -22.98 12.65 5.26
CA GLU A 12 -21.73 12.00 5.66
C GLU A 12 -21.37 11.00 4.56
N GLN A 13 -20.36 11.33 3.75
CA GLN A 13 -19.79 10.34 2.84
C GLN A 13 -19.27 9.19 3.70
N ARG A 14 -19.83 7.99 3.47
CA ARG A 14 -19.35 6.77 4.12
C ARG A 14 -17.86 6.68 3.82
N MET A 15 -17.04 6.78 4.86
CA MET A 15 -15.60 6.58 4.75
C MET A 15 -15.35 5.12 4.41
N THR A 16 -15.32 4.82 3.12
CA THR A 16 -14.95 3.52 2.57
C THR A 16 -13.45 3.50 2.32
N ILE A 17 -12.87 2.30 2.25
CA ILE A 17 -11.42 2.13 2.10
C ILE A 17 -10.91 2.83 0.83
N ASP A 18 -11.75 2.95 -0.21
CA ASP A 18 -11.47 3.70 -1.43
C ASP A 18 -11.26 5.19 -1.19
N VAL A 19 -12.11 5.83 -0.38
CA VAL A 19 -11.99 7.25 -0.01
C VAL A 19 -10.79 7.49 0.92
N ILE A 20 -10.53 6.58 1.88
CA ILE A 20 -9.47 6.77 2.88
C ILE A 20 -8.08 6.52 2.28
N CYS A 21 -7.94 5.45 1.50
CA CYS A 21 -6.65 4.97 1.00
C CYS A 21 -6.40 5.42 -0.46
N GLY A 22 -7.33 6.15 -1.09
CA GLY A 22 -7.22 6.53 -2.51
C GLY A 22 -7.08 5.29 -3.40
N VAL A 23 -7.85 4.24 -3.09
CA VAL A 23 -7.79 2.97 -3.83
C VAL A 23 -8.51 3.18 -5.16
N ASP A 24 -7.75 3.59 -6.17
CA ASP A 24 -8.22 3.58 -7.54
C ASP A 24 -8.40 2.14 -8.05
N ASN A 25 -9.04 2.00 -9.21
CA ASN A 25 -9.25 0.69 -9.86
C ASN A 25 -7.94 -0.05 -10.23
N ASN A 26 -6.79 0.64 -10.10
CA ASN A 26 -5.45 0.11 -10.33
C ASN A 26 -4.71 -0.27 -9.04
N CYS A 27 -5.37 -0.12 -7.89
CA CYS A 27 -4.87 -0.60 -6.62
C CYS A 27 -5.25 -2.07 -6.42
N ARG A 28 -4.32 -2.88 -5.92
CA ARG A 28 -4.52 -4.27 -5.53
C ARG A 28 -4.21 -4.43 -4.06
N VAL A 29 -5.09 -5.13 -3.36
CA VAL A 29 -4.90 -5.48 -1.95
C VAL A 29 -4.27 -6.86 -1.87
N ILE A 30 -3.23 -6.99 -1.05
CA ILE A 30 -2.48 -8.21 -0.82
C ILE A 30 -2.53 -8.50 0.67
N GLU A 31 -2.81 -9.74 1.02
CA GLU A 31 -2.75 -10.19 2.40
C GLU A 31 -1.27 -10.39 2.80
N THR A 32 -0.89 -9.81 3.93
CA THR A 32 0.44 -9.96 4.52
C THR A 32 0.32 -10.61 5.88
N SER A 33 1.44 -11.07 6.44
CA SER A 33 1.50 -11.72 7.75
C SER A 33 1.00 -10.85 8.91
N CYS A 34 0.97 -9.52 8.76
CA CYS A 34 0.52 -8.57 9.79
C CYS A 34 -0.79 -7.83 9.44
N GLY A 35 -1.41 -8.12 8.29
CA GLY A 35 -2.65 -7.48 7.86
C GLY A 35 -2.78 -7.45 6.33
N TRP A 36 -2.96 -6.27 5.77
CA TRP A 36 -3.10 -6.07 4.33
C TRP A 36 -2.16 -4.98 3.83
N ALA A 37 -1.73 -5.10 2.58
CA ALA A 37 -0.94 -4.12 1.87
C ALA A 37 -1.67 -3.74 0.59
N VAL A 38 -1.72 -2.44 0.29
CA VAL A 38 -2.32 -1.91 -0.92
C VAL A 38 -1.18 -1.47 -1.84
N ILE A 39 -1.08 -2.11 -2.99
CA ILE A 39 -0.15 -1.74 -4.05
C ILE A 39 -0.90 -1.06 -5.19
N ASN A 40 -0.27 -0.12 -5.89
CA ASN A 40 -0.77 0.47 -7.11
C ASN A 40 0.10 0.00 -8.27
N VAL A 41 -0.53 -0.62 -9.28
CA VAL A 41 0.18 -1.15 -10.46
C VAL A 41 0.40 -0.11 -11.56
N SER A 42 -0.23 1.06 -11.45
CA SER A 42 -0.11 2.16 -12.41
C SER A 42 0.86 3.25 -12.00
N LEU A 43 1.22 3.30 -10.71
CA LEU A 43 2.22 4.25 -10.26
C LEU A 43 3.60 3.84 -10.76
N LYS A 44 4.32 4.84 -11.27
CA LYS A 44 5.72 4.67 -11.64
C LYS A 44 6.55 4.79 -10.36
N PRO A 45 7.43 3.83 -10.07
CA PRO A 45 8.19 3.86 -8.84
C PRO A 45 9.23 4.97 -8.85
N GLU A 46 9.29 5.76 -7.78
CA GLU A 46 10.28 6.82 -7.58
C GLU A 46 11.28 6.44 -6.47
N GLY A 47 12.43 7.12 -6.45
CA GLY A 47 13.44 6.89 -5.43
C GLY A 47 12.90 7.19 -4.04
N GLY A 48 12.88 6.17 -3.18
CA GLY A 48 12.34 6.20 -1.83
C GLY A 48 11.05 5.41 -1.66
N ASP A 49 10.40 5.01 -2.75
CA ASP A 49 9.16 4.21 -2.70
C ASP A 49 9.43 2.76 -2.30
N THR A 50 8.42 2.16 -1.66
CA THR A 50 8.41 0.72 -1.40
C THR A 50 7.67 0.02 -2.52
N LEU A 51 8.25 -1.05 -3.05
CA LEU A 51 7.72 -1.86 -4.13
C LEU A 51 7.42 -3.26 -3.63
N LEU A 52 6.34 -3.85 -4.12
CA LEU A 52 6.18 -5.28 -4.03
C LEU A 52 6.90 -5.92 -5.21
N VAL A 53 7.85 -6.78 -4.88
CA VAL A 53 8.57 -7.59 -5.86
C VAL A 53 8.43 -9.07 -5.57
N SER A 54 8.55 -9.89 -6.60
CA SER A 54 8.67 -11.33 -6.48
C SER A 54 10.05 -11.76 -6.97
N MET A 55 10.77 -12.51 -6.11
CA MET A 55 12.09 -13.07 -6.37
C MET A 55 12.08 -14.53 -5.92
N ASP A 56 12.58 -15.45 -6.75
CA ASP A 56 12.57 -16.90 -6.48
C ASP A 56 11.16 -17.45 -6.11
N GLY A 57 10.10 -16.86 -6.68
CA GLY A 57 8.71 -17.24 -6.40
C GLY A 57 8.17 -16.79 -5.04
N ARG A 58 8.89 -15.91 -4.32
CA ARG A 58 8.45 -15.32 -3.06
C ARG A 58 8.21 -13.82 -3.22
N ASN A 59 7.11 -13.35 -2.66
CA ASN A 59 6.76 -11.93 -2.70
C ASN A 59 7.35 -11.24 -1.46
N GLN A 60 8.05 -10.14 -1.68
CA GLN A 60 8.66 -9.33 -0.62
C GLN A 60 8.51 -7.84 -0.93
N PHE A 61 8.55 -7.03 0.12
CA PHE A 61 8.62 -5.58 -0.01
C PHE A 61 10.08 -5.14 -0.06
N VAL A 62 10.40 -4.29 -1.02
CA VAL A 62 11.73 -3.72 -1.19
C VAL A 62 11.62 -2.22 -1.38
N LYS A 63 12.61 -1.47 -0.90
CA LYS A 63 12.68 -0.03 -1.06
C LYS A 63 13.53 0.32 -2.27
N LEU A 64 12.97 1.06 -3.23
CA LEU A 64 13.72 1.57 -4.35
C LEU A 64 14.61 2.73 -3.88
N MET A 65 15.92 2.58 -3.95
CA MET A 65 16.90 3.63 -3.62
C MET A 65 17.77 3.88 -4.85
N GLY A 66 17.43 4.92 -5.61
CA GLY A 66 18.11 5.23 -6.87
C GLY A 66 17.88 4.12 -7.92
N GLN A 67 18.89 3.29 -8.17
CA GLN A 67 18.83 2.16 -9.10
C GLN A 67 18.92 0.79 -8.41
N ALA A 68 18.99 0.77 -7.06
CA ALA A 68 19.06 -0.46 -6.27
C ALA A 68 17.72 -0.71 -5.55
N LEU A 69 17.38 -1.97 -5.38
CA LEU A 69 16.24 -2.41 -4.56
C LEU A 69 16.78 -2.91 -3.22
N ILE A 70 16.34 -2.29 -2.13
CA ILE A 70 16.82 -2.63 -0.78
C ILE A 70 15.77 -3.48 -0.09
N THR A 71 16.13 -4.70 0.32
CA THR A 71 15.23 -5.59 1.07
C THR A 71 15.03 -5.09 2.50
N GLU A 72 14.00 -5.58 3.20
CA GLU A 72 13.81 -5.28 4.63
C GLU A 72 14.99 -5.74 5.50
N GLU A 73 15.77 -6.73 5.03
CA GLU A 73 16.99 -7.21 5.70
C GLU A 73 18.20 -6.28 5.46
N GLY A 74 18.05 -5.25 4.64
CA GLY A 74 19.13 -4.32 4.28
C GLY A 74 20.03 -4.83 3.16
N GLU A 75 19.63 -5.89 2.45
CA GLU A 75 20.35 -6.37 1.28
C GLU A 75 20.05 -5.49 0.07
N ALA A 76 21.08 -5.06 -0.64
CA ALA A 76 20.94 -4.27 -1.85
C ALA A 76 20.98 -5.21 -3.07
N ILE A 77 19.87 -5.25 -3.81
CA ILE A 77 19.74 -5.96 -5.07
C ILE A 77 19.99 -4.97 -6.20
N GLU A 78 21.06 -5.21 -6.96
CA GLU A 78 21.51 -4.35 -8.04
C GLU A 78 22.14 -5.16 -9.19
N GLY A 79 22.33 -4.51 -10.34
CA GLY A 79 22.99 -5.12 -11.50
C GLY A 79 22.22 -6.31 -12.08
N GLU A 80 22.90 -7.44 -12.26
CA GLU A 80 22.33 -8.64 -12.89
C GLU A 80 21.19 -9.25 -12.08
N ALA A 81 21.24 -9.14 -10.75
CA ALA A 81 20.23 -9.68 -9.84
C ALA A 81 18.84 -9.02 -10.04
N LEU A 82 18.79 -7.79 -10.53
CA LEU A 82 17.53 -7.11 -10.86
C LEU A 82 16.76 -7.81 -12.00
N ASN A 83 17.43 -8.58 -12.86
CA ASN A 83 16.76 -9.27 -13.96
C ASN A 83 15.89 -10.44 -13.49
N ASP A 84 16.18 -11.00 -12.31
CA ASP A 84 15.37 -12.07 -11.72
C ASP A 84 14.20 -11.53 -10.88
N VAL A 85 14.16 -10.22 -10.65
CA VAL A 85 13.15 -9.58 -9.81
C VAL A 85 11.96 -9.11 -10.65
N THR A 86 10.77 -9.61 -10.31
CA THR A 86 9.51 -9.15 -10.92
C THR A 86 8.84 -8.10 -10.06
N VAL A 87 8.74 -6.86 -10.55
CA VAL A 87 8.02 -5.78 -9.86
C VAL A 87 6.52 -5.85 -10.14
N HIS A 88 5.71 -5.93 -9.09
CA HIS A 88 4.24 -5.97 -9.20
C HIS A 88 3.58 -4.60 -9.10
N GLY A 89 4.13 -3.67 -8.31
CA GLY A 89 3.59 -2.33 -8.13
C GLY A 89 4.18 -1.59 -6.92
N VAL A 90 3.79 -0.33 -6.78
CA VAL A 90 4.20 0.57 -5.68
C VAL A 90 3.30 0.36 -4.48
N LEU A 91 3.86 0.07 -3.31
CA LEU A 91 3.12 0.03 -2.06
C LEU A 91 2.67 1.45 -1.68
N THR A 92 1.36 1.67 -1.66
CA THR A 92 0.78 2.96 -1.26
C THR A 92 0.45 2.99 0.22
N HIS A 93 -0.10 1.91 0.76
CA HIS A 93 -0.59 1.86 2.13
C HIS A 93 -0.43 0.46 2.73
N THR A 94 -0.12 0.43 4.02
CA THR A 94 -0.09 -0.80 4.81
C THR A 94 -1.19 -0.72 5.87
N LEU A 95 -2.14 -1.63 5.79
CA LEU A 95 -3.25 -1.78 6.72
C LEU A 95 -2.88 -2.88 7.72
N ASN A 96 -2.27 -2.50 8.83
CA ASN A 96 -1.90 -3.47 9.85
C ASN A 96 -3.12 -3.81 10.72
N GLN A 97 -3.41 -5.09 10.91
CA GLN A 97 -4.45 -5.50 11.84
C GLN A 97 -3.91 -5.33 13.26
N VAL A 98 -4.32 -4.25 13.93
CA VAL A 98 -4.10 -4.12 15.37
C VAL A 98 -5.05 -5.11 16.05
N LYS A 99 -4.52 -6.24 16.55
CA LYS A 99 -5.26 -7.13 17.45
C LYS A 99 -5.68 -6.30 18.67
N ASP A 100 -6.99 -6.19 18.87
CA ASP A 100 -7.70 -5.77 20.09
C ASP A 100 -6.86 -4.94 21.07
N ASP A 101 -7.04 -3.62 21.02
CA ASP A 101 -6.55 -2.66 22.00
C ASP A 101 -7.16 -2.99 23.38
N LYS A 102 -6.49 -3.88 24.13
CA LYS A 102 -6.66 -4.05 25.57
C LYS A 102 -5.57 -3.32 26.37
N SER A 103 -4.92 -2.35 25.76
CA SER A 103 -3.91 -1.55 26.44
C SER A 103 -3.64 -0.27 25.65
N PRO A 104 -4.07 0.90 26.14
CA PRO A 104 -3.60 2.16 25.57
C PRO A 104 -2.08 2.19 25.71
N VAL A 105 -1.39 2.43 24.60
CA VAL A 105 0.04 2.69 24.64
C VAL A 105 0.29 3.94 25.49
N MET A 106 1.22 3.80 26.44
CA MET A 106 1.56 4.78 27.48
C MET A 106 2.44 5.90 26.95
#